data_AF-A0A970UYX3-F1
#
_entry.id   AF-A0A970UYX3-F1
#
_cell.length_a   1.000
_cell.length_b   1.000
_cell.length_c   1.000
_cell.angle_alpha   90.00
_cell.angle_beta   90.00
_cell.angle_gamma   90.00
#
_symmetry.space_group_name_H-M   'P 1'
#
loop_
_entity.id
_entity.type
_entity.pdbx_description
1 polymer ?
#
loop_
_entity_poly.entity_id
_entity_poly.type
_entity_poly.pdbx_seq_one_letter_code
_entity_poly.pdbx_strand_id
1 'polypeptide(L)'
;MYYRRKILLSLLQVFDNQLDKISLQKLLFLLARGQEKKSFHFVPYKFGCFSFQANADLNTMAKYKLVEPSMKYWKKIDERDYFEELNNKDKAALRHLKNQYGNLNKDELIALTYRQYPFFAINSTIAENILTNEEIEKVKSQKPSKEETVLFTIGYEGISLEQYINKLIVNDIKVLCDVRKNSFSMKYGFSKKQLKTACEGVGIAYIHIPEVGIESDKRQELNTQADYDKLFKIYKTDTLPQVTVKQEEILSLLKSKKRIALTCFEANIHQCHRKHLAESISGLKGFSYELRHI
;
A
#
# COMPACT_ATOMS: atom_id res chain seq x y z
N MET A 1 7.85 -18.54 -12.52
CA MET A 1 6.62 -17.85 -12.03
C MET A 1 6.75 -17.64 -10.52
N TYR A 2 6.35 -16.48 -9.98
CA TYR A 2 6.34 -16.26 -8.52
C TYR A 2 5.39 -17.23 -7.81
N TYR A 3 5.78 -17.75 -6.64
CA TYR A 3 4.96 -18.68 -5.86
C TYR A 3 3.55 -18.12 -5.54
N ARG A 4 3.44 -16.84 -5.18
CA ARG A 4 2.15 -16.18 -4.93
C ARG A 4 1.17 -16.20 -6.13
N ARG A 5 1.69 -16.29 -7.36
CA ARG A 5 0.85 -16.44 -8.56
C ARG A 5 0.26 -17.84 -8.65
N LYS A 6 1.02 -18.87 -8.25
CA LYS A 6 0.50 -20.23 -8.10
C LYS A 6 -0.62 -20.27 -7.07
N ILE A 7 -0.50 -19.53 -5.96
CA ILE A 7 -1.57 -19.40 -4.95
C ILE A 7 -2.85 -18.82 -5.59
N LEU A 8 -2.76 -17.75 -6.38
CA LEU A 8 -3.92 -17.17 -7.09
C LEU A 8 -4.57 -18.14 -8.07
N LEU A 9 -3.75 -18.84 -8.87
CA LEU A 9 -4.25 -19.82 -9.85
C LEU A 9 -4.88 -21.03 -9.16
N SER A 10 -4.30 -21.50 -8.06
CA SER A 10 -4.84 -22.59 -7.25
C SER A 10 -6.14 -22.18 -6.55
N LEU A 11 -6.24 -20.92 -6.10
CA LEU A 11 -7.47 -20.38 -5.55
C LEU A 11 -8.59 -20.39 -6.61
N LEU A 12 -8.32 -19.95 -7.84
CA LEU A 12 -9.28 -20.09 -8.94
C LEU A 12 -9.64 -21.55 -9.19
N GLN A 13 -8.64 -22.44 -9.24
CA GLN A 13 -8.82 -23.86 -9.53
C GLN A 13 -9.71 -24.58 -8.51
N VAL A 14 -9.49 -24.34 -7.21
CA VAL A 14 -10.30 -24.93 -6.12
C VAL A 14 -11.73 -24.37 -6.10
N PHE A 15 -11.95 -23.21 -6.71
CA PHE A 15 -13.26 -22.59 -6.89
C PHE A 15 -13.69 -22.68 -8.36
N ASP A 16 -13.63 -23.90 -8.91
CA ASP A 16 -14.26 -24.27 -10.18
C ASP A 16 -13.71 -23.46 -11.37
N ASN A 17 -12.43 -23.12 -11.30
CA ASN A 17 -11.67 -22.29 -12.24
C ASN A 17 -12.22 -20.87 -12.45
N GLN A 18 -13.20 -20.40 -11.66
CA GLN A 18 -13.83 -19.12 -11.88
C GLN A 18 -14.32 -18.48 -10.58
N LEU A 19 -13.92 -17.23 -10.34
CA LEU A 19 -14.41 -16.43 -9.22
C LEU A 19 -14.80 -15.03 -9.66
N ASP A 20 -15.91 -14.54 -9.10
CA ASP A 20 -16.22 -13.11 -9.10
C ASP A 20 -15.03 -12.31 -8.52
N LYS A 21 -14.76 -11.13 -9.07
CA LYS A 21 -13.59 -10.32 -8.71
C LYS A 21 -13.57 -9.91 -7.23
N ILE A 22 -14.74 -9.64 -6.65
CA ILE A 22 -14.85 -9.29 -5.23
C ILE A 22 -14.67 -10.53 -4.38
N SER A 23 -15.34 -11.63 -4.74
CA SER A 23 -15.23 -12.92 -4.03
C SER A 23 -13.78 -13.41 -3.99
N LEU A 24 -13.04 -13.30 -5.10
CA LEU A 24 -11.61 -13.61 -5.17
C LEU A 24 -10.81 -12.81 -4.14
N GLN A 25 -11.06 -11.49 -4.03
CA GLN A 25 -10.36 -10.64 -3.07
C GLN A 25 -10.69 -11.03 -1.62
N LYS A 26 -11.93 -11.44 -1.31
CA LYS A 26 -12.34 -11.86 0.04
C LYS A 26 -11.73 -13.19 0.42
N LEU A 27 -11.82 -14.17 -0.46
CA LEU A 27 -11.26 -15.50 -0.24
C LEU A 27 -9.73 -15.43 -0.13
N LEU A 28 -9.05 -14.68 -1.01
CA LEU A 28 -7.61 -14.49 -0.92
C LEU A 28 -7.19 -13.75 0.36
N PHE A 29 -7.99 -12.79 0.82
CA PHE A 29 -7.77 -12.09 2.08
C PHE A 29 -7.85 -13.06 3.27
N LEU A 30 -8.91 -13.87 3.34
CA LEU A 30 -9.09 -14.89 4.38
C LEU A 30 -7.96 -15.91 4.37
N LEU A 31 -7.55 -16.38 3.18
CA LEU A 31 -6.40 -17.28 3.03
C LEU A 31 -5.12 -16.66 3.59
N ALA A 32 -4.81 -15.41 3.21
CA ALA A 32 -3.61 -14.71 3.65
C ALA A 32 -3.58 -14.45 5.17
N ARG A 33 -4.73 -14.44 5.85
CA ARG A 33 -4.80 -14.31 7.32
C ARG A 33 -4.33 -15.56 8.05
N GLY A 34 -4.53 -16.74 7.46
CA GLY A 34 -4.03 -18.01 7.98
C GLY A 34 -2.56 -18.31 7.67
N GLN A 35 -1.89 -17.48 6.87
CA GLN A 35 -0.49 -17.68 6.48
C GLN A 35 0.47 -16.98 7.46
N GLU A 36 1.51 -17.70 7.91
CA GLU A 36 2.64 -17.11 8.65
C GLU A 36 3.33 -16.03 7.83
N LYS A 37 3.78 -16.40 6.62
CA LYS A 37 4.27 -15.45 5.61
C LYS A 37 3.18 -15.19 4.59
N LYS A 38 2.55 -14.02 4.70
CA LYS A 38 1.44 -13.63 3.83
C LYS A 38 1.89 -13.58 2.36
N SER A 39 1.16 -14.28 1.50
CA SER A 39 1.39 -14.24 0.05
C SER A 39 0.94 -12.92 -0.57
N PHE A 40 -0.07 -12.28 0.03
CA PHE A 40 -0.62 -10.98 -0.36
C PHE A 40 -0.96 -10.14 0.86
N HIS A 41 -0.92 -8.82 0.67
CA HIS A 41 -1.34 -7.82 1.64
C HIS A 41 -2.52 -7.03 1.08
N PHE A 42 -3.30 -6.40 1.95
CA PHE A 42 -4.56 -5.78 1.59
C PHE A 42 -4.69 -4.41 2.25
N VAL A 43 -5.49 -3.52 1.66
CA VAL A 43 -5.89 -2.22 2.24
C VAL A 43 -7.41 -2.14 2.40
N PRO A 44 -7.93 -1.28 3.29
CA PRO A 44 -9.35 -0.92 3.30
C PRO A 44 -9.72 -0.12 2.06
N TYR A 45 -10.62 -0.65 1.24
CA TYR A 45 -11.01 -0.07 -0.04
C TYR A 45 -12.53 -0.03 -0.21
N LYS A 46 -12.98 0.40 -1.39
CA LYS A 46 -14.39 0.69 -1.73
C LYS A 46 -15.37 -0.44 -1.41
N PHE A 47 -14.95 -1.69 -1.51
CA PHE A 47 -15.77 -2.87 -1.23
C PHE A 47 -15.12 -3.78 -0.19
N GLY A 48 -14.32 -3.21 0.71
CA GLY A 48 -13.60 -3.94 1.76
C GLY A 48 -12.12 -4.14 1.47
N CYS A 49 -11.56 -5.25 1.97
CA CYS A 49 -10.19 -5.65 1.71
C CYS A 49 -9.87 -5.76 0.20
N PHE A 50 -8.78 -5.15 -0.22
CA PHE A 50 -8.30 -5.18 -1.60
C PHE A 50 -6.77 -5.26 -1.69
N SER A 51 -6.27 -6.16 -2.54
CA SER A 51 -4.85 -6.25 -2.90
C SER A 51 -4.63 -5.76 -4.33
N PHE A 52 -3.90 -4.66 -4.48
CA PHE A 52 -3.45 -4.14 -5.78
C PHE A 52 -2.48 -5.12 -6.43
N GLN A 53 -1.58 -5.72 -5.63
CA GLN A 53 -0.61 -6.71 -6.09
C GLN A 53 -1.29 -7.95 -6.67
N ALA A 54 -2.33 -8.48 -6.02
CA ALA A 54 -3.10 -9.61 -6.54
C ALA A 54 -3.74 -9.28 -7.90
N ASN A 55 -4.35 -8.10 -8.02
CA ASN A 55 -4.96 -7.67 -9.27
C ASN A 55 -3.92 -7.46 -10.38
N ALA A 56 -2.75 -6.91 -10.07
CA ALA A 56 -1.67 -6.76 -11.05
C ALA A 56 -1.06 -8.10 -11.48
N ASP A 57 -0.95 -9.05 -10.56
CA ASP A 57 -0.51 -10.40 -10.89
C ASP A 57 -1.54 -11.10 -11.79
N LEU A 58 -2.84 -10.98 -11.53
CA LEU A 58 -3.90 -11.50 -12.42
C LEU A 58 -3.83 -10.88 -13.81
N ASN A 59 -3.71 -9.55 -13.91
CA ASN A 59 -3.53 -8.87 -15.21
C ASN A 59 -2.25 -9.32 -15.94
N THR A 60 -1.17 -9.60 -15.19
CA THR A 60 0.06 -10.13 -15.78
C THR A 60 -0.15 -11.55 -16.29
N MET A 61 -0.82 -12.40 -15.52
CA MET A 61 -1.15 -13.77 -15.90
C MET A 61 -2.12 -13.83 -17.08
N ALA A 62 -2.98 -12.82 -17.26
CA ALA A 62 -3.83 -12.70 -18.44
C ALA A 62 -3.03 -12.52 -19.74
N LYS A 63 -1.94 -11.74 -19.70
CA LYS A 63 -1.02 -11.58 -20.85
C LYS A 63 -0.35 -12.90 -21.25
N TYR A 64 -0.16 -13.79 -20.28
CA TYR A 64 0.39 -15.13 -20.50
C TYR A 64 -0.68 -16.19 -20.81
N LYS A 65 -1.93 -15.78 -21.04
CA LYS A 65 -3.07 -16.68 -21.32
C LYS A 65 -3.30 -17.76 -20.24
N LEU A 66 -2.99 -17.45 -18.98
CA LEU A 66 -3.27 -18.35 -17.86
C LEU A 66 -4.64 -18.06 -17.23
N VAL A 67 -5.07 -16.81 -17.29
CA VAL A 67 -6.39 -16.36 -16.84
C VAL A 67 -7.03 -15.46 -17.89
N GLU A 68 -8.36 -15.45 -17.92
CA GLU A 68 -9.16 -14.55 -18.72
C GLU A 68 -9.94 -13.58 -17.80
N PRO A 69 -9.77 -12.26 -17.96
CA PRO A 69 -10.62 -11.28 -17.31
C PRO A 69 -11.96 -11.14 -18.01
N SER A 70 -13.04 -11.05 -17.24
CA SER A 70 -14.30 -10.44 -17.71
C SER A 70 -14.59 -9.15 -16.94
N MET A 71 -15.76 -8.55 -17.15
CA MET A 71 -16.20 -7.44 -16.30
C MET A 71 -16.40 -7.88 -14.84
N LYS A 72 -16.93 -9.08 -14.61
CA LYS A 72 -17.38 -9.56 -13.28
C LYS A 72 -16.45 -10.58 -12.63
N TYR A 73 -15.76 -11.40 -13.42
CA TYR A 73 -15.01 -12.55 -12.91
C TYR A 73 -13.58 -12.61 -13.46
N TRP A 74 -12.78 -13.44 -12.79
CA TRP A 74 -11.54 -14.00 -13.31
C TRP A 74 -11.78 -15.49 -13.57
N LYS A 75 -11.35 -15.97 -14.73
CA LYS A 75 -11.41 -17.39 -15.10
C LYS A 75 -10.01 -17.91 -15.36
N LYS A 76 -9.62 -19.02 -14.75
CA LYS A 76 -8.41 -19.76 -15.13
C LYS A 76 -8.72 -20.55 -16.41
N ILE A 77 -7.84 -20.43 -17.41
CA ILE A 77 -8.09 -21.00 -18.75
C ILE A 77 -7.03 -21.99 -19.20
N ASP A 78 -5.90 -22.09 -18.50
CA ASP A 78 -4.91 -23.12 -18.78
C ASP A 78 -5.23 -24.43 -18.05
N GLU A 79 -4.74 -25.56 -18.55
CA GLU A 79 -5.05 -26.90 -18.01
C GLU A 79 -4.12 -27.32 -16.87
N ARG A 80 -3.05 -26.55 -16.61
CA ARG A 80 -2.04 -26.88 -15.61
C ARG A 80 -2.64 -26.89 -14.20
N ASP A 81 -2.31 -27.94 -13.44
CA ASP A 81 -2.68 -28.05 -12.03
C ASP A 81 -1.67 -27.28 -11.15
N TYR A 82 -2.02 -26.06 -10.74
CA TYR A 82 -1.15 -25.28 -9.85
C TYR A 82 -1.33 -25.66 -8.39
N PHE A 83 -2.46 -26.28 -8.04
CA PHE A 83 -2.73 -26.72 -6.68
C PHE A 83 -1.69 -27.76 -6.27
N GLU A 84 -1.36 -28.70 -7.16
CA GLU A 84 -0.35 -29.72 -6.90
C GLU A 84 1.08 -29.18 -6.73
N GLU A 85 1.36 -27.98 -7.23
CA GLU A 85 2.66 -27.31 -7.10
C GLU A 85 2.83 -26.48 -5.81
N LEU A 86 1.78 -26.40 -4.99
CA LEU A 86 1.85 -25.73 -3.70
C LEU A 86 2.47 -26.63 -2.64
N ASN A 87 3.07 -26.01 -1.62
CA ASN A 87 3.48 -26.75 -0.43
C ASN A 87 2.25 -27.31 0.33
N ASN A 88 2.47 -28.33 1.16
CA ASN A 88 1.38 -29.01 1.88
C ASN A 88 0.56 -28.08 2.79
N LYS A 89 1.20 -27.05 3.35
CA LYS A 89 0.52 -26.07 4.23
C LYS A 89 -0.47 -25.22 3.45
N ASP A 90 -0.08 -24.70 2.29
CA ASP A 90 -0.96 -23.90 1.44
C ASP A 90 -2.05 -24.75 0.77
N LYS A 91 -1.75 -26.02 0.40
CA LYS A 91 -2.77 -26.99 -0.04
C LYS A 91 -3.85 -27.19 1.03
N ALA A 92 -3.43 -27.44 2.28
CA ALA A 92 -4.34 -27.62 3.41
C ALA A 92 -5.15 -26.34 3.68
N ALA A 93 -4.51 -25.18 3.64
CA ALA A 93 -5.17 -23.89 3.85
C ALA A 93 -6.24 -23.60 2.77
N LEU A 94 -5.97 -23.90 1.50
CA LEU A 94 -6.95 -23.74 0.41
C LEU A 94 -8.13 -24.72 0.54
N ARG A 95 -7.87 -25.98 0.91
CA ARG A 95 -8.95 -26.95 1.19
C ARG A 95 -9.83 -26.49 2.34
N HIS A 96 -9.22 -26.02 3.43
CA HIS A 96 -9.94 -25.47 4.56
C HIS A 96 -10.78 -24.24 4.16
N LEU A 97 -10.20 -23.33 3.37
CA LEU A 97 -10.90 -22.16 2.85
C LEU A 97 -12.13 -22.52 2.02
N LYS A 98 -12.02 -23.50 1.11
CA LYS A 98 -13.16 -23.98 0.30
C LYS A 98 -14.21 -24.68 1.16
N ASN A 99 -13.80 -25.50 2.11
CA ASN A 99 -14.74 -26.17 3.01
C ASN A 99 -15.52 -25.16 3.88
N GLN A 100 -14.85 -24.12 4.34
CA GLN A 100 -15.45 -23.14 5.26
C GLN A 100 -16.29 -22.09 4.55
N TYR A 101 -15.86 -21.62 3.37
CA TYR A 101 -16.45 -20.46 2.69
C TYR A 101 -16.94 -20.74 1.27
N GLY A 102 -16.82 -21.98 0.77
CA GLY A 102 -17.11 -22.36 -0.62
C GLY A 102 -18.56 -22.18 -1.04
N ASN A 103 -19.48 -22.22 -0.08
CA ASN A 103 -20.92 -22.06 -0.33
C ASN A 103 -21.40 -20.60 -0.18
N LEU A 104 -20.53 -19.69 0.29
CA LEU A 104 -20.90 -18.30 0.49
C LEU A 104 -20.89 -17.55 -0.84
N ASN A 105 -21.94 -16.79 -1.08
CA ASN A 105 -22.00 -15.88 -2.21
C ASN A 105 -21.19 -14.60 -1.94
N LYS A 106 -21.08 -13.75 -2.97
CA LYS A 106 -20.31 -12.50 -2.94
C LYS A 106 -20.73 -11.58 -1.78
N ASP A 107 -22.03 -11.39 -1.55
CA ASP A 107 -22.53 -10.45 -0.53
C ASP A 107 -22.34 -11.01 0.89
N GLU A 108 -22.49 -12.32 1.06
CA GLU A 108 -22.17 -13.03 2.31
C GLU A 108 -20.67 -12.94 2.64
N LEU A 109 -19.79 -13.11 1.65
CA LEU A 109 -18.34 -12.93 1.82
C LEU A 109 -17.97 -11.50 2.20
N ILE A 110 -18.61 -10.50 1.60
CA ILE A 110 -18.41 -9.09 1.99
C ILE A 110 -18.80 -8.90 3.45
N ALA A 111 -20.03 -9.29 3.82
CA ALA A 111 -20.54 -9.13 5.17
C ALA A 111 -19.67 -9.85 6.22
N LEU A 112 -19.25 -11.09 5.91
CA LEU A 112 -18.32 -11.87 6.73
C LEU A 112 -17.01 -11.10 6.99
N THR A 113 -16.36 -10.63 5.92
CA THR A 113 -15.07 -9.93 6.06
C THR A 113 -15.21 -8.60 6.80
N TYR A 114 -16.34 -7.92 6.70
CA TYR A 114 -16.59 -6.66 7.40
C TYR A 114 -16.76 -6.89 8.90
N ARG A 115 -17.53 -7.92 9.27
CA ARG A 115 -17.77 -8.30 10.67
C ARG A 115 -16.50 -8.79 11.36
N GLN A 116 -15.73 -9.65 10.70
CA GLN A 116 -14.52 -10.22 11.27
C GLN A 116 -13.34 -9.24 11.27
N TYR A 117 -13.27 -8.34 10.29
CA TYR A 117 -12.15 -7.43 10.08
C TYR A 117 -12.62 -6.00 9.77
N PRO A 118 -13.28 -5.31 10.72
CA PRO A 118 -13.94 -4.03 10.49
C PRO A 118 -13.01 -2.92 9.97
N PHE A 119 -11.72 -2.97 10.30
CA PHE A 119 -10.72 -2.06 9.74
C PHE A 119 -10.73 -2.06 8.20
N PHE A 120 -10.97 -3.20 7.55
CA PHE A 120 -10.98 -3.29 6.10
C PHE A 120 -12.23 -2.70 5.45
N ALA A 121 -13.23 -2.30 6.23
CA ALA A 121 -14.46 -1.70 5.77
C ALA A 121 -14.51 -0.16 5.95
N ILE A 122 -13.47 0.48 6.55
CA ILE A 122 -13.50 1.93 6.87
C ILE A 122 -13.66 2.87 5.66
N ASN A 123 -13.37 2.36 4.45
CA ASN A 123 -13.49 3.07 3.18
C ASN A 123 -14.59 2.47 2.27
N SER A 124 -15.41 1.56 2.80
CA SER A 124 -16.44 0.89 2.03
C SER A 124 -17.57 1.85 1.66
N THR A 125 -17.95 1.86 0.38
CA THR A 125 -19.08 2.64 -0.13
C THR A 125 -20.42 1.90 -0.02
N ILE A 126 -20.41 0.67 0.49
CA ILE A 126 -21.58 -0.21 0.59
C ILE A 126 -21.77 -0.77 2.01
N ALA A 127 -21.00 -0.30 3.00
CA ALA A 127 -21.05 -0.88 4.34
C ALA A 127 -22.43 -0.72 4.98
N GLU A 128 -23.04 0.46 4.86
CA GLU A 128 -24.36 0.78 5.45
C GLU A 128 -25.49 -0.07 4.84
N ASN A 129 -25.31 -0.61 3.63
CA ASN A 129 -26.29 -1.49 2.99
C ASN A 129 -26.15 -2.95 3.43
N ILE A 130 -25.08 -3.31 4.14
CA ILE A 130 -24.71 -4.70 4.43
C ILE A 130 -24.70 -4.97 5.93
N LEU A 131 -24.31 -3.97 6.73
CA LEU A 131 -24.11 -4.09 8.16
C LEU A 131 -25.26 -3.45 8.93
N THR A 132 -25.49 -3.97 10.13
CA THR A 132 -26.37 -3.32 11.12
C THR A 132 -25.75 -2.03 11.65
N ASN A 133 -26.55 -1.18 12.29
CA ASN A 133 -26.06 0.07 12.90
C ASN A 133 -24.93 -0.19 13.92
N GLU A 134 -25.05 -1.22 14.76
CA GLU A 134 -24.02 -1.59 15.74
C GLU A 134 -22.70 -1.98 15.06
N GLU A 135 -22.78 -2.75 13.97
CA GLU A 135 -21.62 -3.16 13.19
C GLU A 135 -20.97 -1.99 12.44
N ILE A 136 -21.77 -1.03 11.99
CA ILE A 136 -21.26 0.21 11.38
C ILE A 136 -20.49 1.04 12.39
N GLU A 137 -20.97 1.16 13.64
CA GLU A 137 -20.22 1.85 14.68
C GLU A 137 -18.89 1.15 14.99
N LYS A 138 -18.86 -0.20 14.95
CA LYS A 138 -17.60 -0.96 15.02
C LYS A 138 -16.67 -0.56 13.87
N VAL A 139 -17.14 -0.49 12.62
CA VAL A 139 -16.33 -0.03 11.48
C VAL A 139 -15.83 1.40 11.67
N LYS A 140 -16.70 2.35 12.04
CA LYS A 140 -16.33 3.75 12.25
C LYS A 140 -15.26 3.90 13.33
N SER A 141 -15.35 3.14 14.42
CA SER A 141 -14.35 3.14 15.50
C SER A 141 -12.95 2.69 15.06
N GLN A 142 -12.84 1.94 13.95
CA GLN A 142 -11.56 1.51 13.39
C GLN A 142 -10.88 2.59 12.54
N LYS A 143 -11.61 3.64 12.13
CA LYS A 143 -11.07 4.69 11.29
C LYS A 143 -10.17 5.62 12.12
N PRO A 144 -8.87 5.75 11.80
CA PRO A 144 -8.00 6.65 12.52
C PRO A 144 -8.50 8.09 12.38
N SER A 145 -8.60 8.79 13.51
CA SER A 145 -8.92 10.23 13.57
C SER A 145 -7.99 10.85 14.59
N LYS A 146 -6.96 11.54 14.11
CA LYS A 146 -5.93 12.15 14.97
C LYS A 146 -5.91 13.65 14.76
N GLU A 147 -5.95 14.40 15.86
CA GLU A 147 -6.03 15.87 15.82
C GLU A 147 -4.68 16.56 15.77
N GLU A 148 -3.58 15.88 16.10
CA GLU A 148 -2.26 16.51 16.13
C GLU A 148 -1.76 16.83 14.72
N THR A 149 -1.08 17.97 14.62
CA THR A 149 -0.32 18.33 13.43
C THR A 149 1.06 17.68 13.50
N VAL A 150 1.39 16.82 12.53
CA VAL A 150 2.63 16.03 12.52
C VAL A 150 3.17 15.91 11.10
N LEU A 151 4.46 16.19 10.95
CA LEU A 151 5.24 15.89 9.75
C LEU A 151 5.80 14.47 9.88
N PHE A 152 5.46 13.61 8.93
CA PHE A 152 5.98 12.25 8.88
C PHE A 152 7.06 12.10 7.81
N THR A 153 7.94 11.13 7.99
CA THR A 153 8.72 10.58 6.88
C THR A 153 8.49 9.08 6.78
N ILE A 154 8.46 8.54 5.57
CA ILE A 154 8.23 7.11 5.33
C ILE A 154 9.10 6.58 4.19
N GLY A 155 9.63 5.37 4.36
CA GLY A 155 10.35 4.61 3.34
C GLY A 155 9.58 3.40 2.85
N TYR A 156 9.76 3.03 1.59
CA TYR A 156 9.05 1.88 1.00
C TYR A 156 9.92 0.67 0.66
N GLU A 157 11.22 0.74 0.90
CA GLU A 157 12.12 -0.41 0.82
C GLU A 157 11.66 -1.53 1.76
N GLY A 158 11.84 -2.79 1.34
CA GLY A 158 11.45 -3.96 2.14
C GLY A 158 9.94 -4.27 2.26
N ILE A 159 9.03 -3.33 2.00
CA ILE A 159 7.57 -3.53 2.22
C ILE A 159 6.71 -3.46 0.95
N SER A 160 5.56 -4.14 0.92
CA SER A 160 4.62 -4.07 -0.22
C SER A 160 3.87 -2.73 -0.28
N LEU A 161 3.25 -2.43 -1.43
CA LEU A 161 2.39 -1.25 -1.58
C LEU A 161 1.29 -1.23 -0.51
N GLU A 162 0.60 -2.35 -0.27
CA GLU A 162 -0.49 -2.40 0.71
C GLU A 162 0.00 -2.23 2.15
N GLN A 163 1.16 -2.79 2.51
CA GLN A 163 1.78 -2.54 3.82
C GLN A 163 2.11 -1.06 3.99
N TYR A 164 2.67 -0.44 2.95
CA TYR A 164 2.99 0.97 2.93
C TYR A 164 1.74 1.85 3.07
N ILE A 165 0.68 1.58 2.31
CA ILE A 165 -0.59 2.33 2.40
C ILE A 165 -1.25 2.14 3.78
N ASN A 166 -1.23 0.93 4.36
CA ASN A 166 -1.74 0.73 5.72
C ASN A 166 -0.96 1.53 6.78
N LYS A 167 0.37 1.66 6.64
CA LYS A 167 1.17 2.53 7.53
C LYS A 167 0.69 3.99 7.44
N LEU A 168 0.36 4.48 6.25
CA LEU A 168 -0.20 5.82 6.09
C LEU A 168 -1.58 5.96 6.73
N ILE A 169 -2.47 4.99 6.51
CA ILE A 169 -3.83 5.00 7.07
C ILE A 169 -3.79 5.00 8.60
N VAL A 170 -3.04 4.09 9.22
CA VAL A 170 -2.94 3.97 10.69
C VAL A 170 -2.34 5.22 11.34
N ASN A 171 -1.49 5.95 10.62
CA ASN A 171 -0.94 7.24 11.07
C ASN A 171 -1.84 8.45 10.74
N ASP A 172 -3.00 8.21 10.16
CA ASP A 172 -3.98 9.20 9.72
C ASP A 172 -3.38 10.25 8.77
N ILE A 173 -2.51 9.81 7.86
CA ILE A 173 -1.87 10.71 6.89
C ILE A 173 -2.90 11.19 5.88
N LYS A 174 -3.04 12.51 5.73
CA LYS A 174 -3.96 13.14 4.78
C LYS A 174 -3.32 13.40 3.42
N VAL A 175 -2.01 13.70 3.40
CA VAL A 175 -1.26 13.94 2.16
C VAL A 175 0.07 13.22 2.17
N LEU A 176 0.35 12.49 1.09
CA LEU A 176 1.66 11.94 0.79
C LEU A 176 2.41 12.87 -0.17
N CYS A 177 3.53 13.40 0.28
CA CYS A 177 4.45 14.21 -0.51
C CYS A 177 5.60 13.34 -1.01
N ASP A 178 5.59 13.03 -2.30
CA ASP A 178 6.69 12.35 -2.96
C ASP A 178 7.82 13.34 -3.24
N VAL A 179 8.92 13.18 -2.52
CA VAL A 179 10.09 14.07 -2.60
C VAL A 179 11.20 13.48 -3.49
N ARG A 180 10.92 12.37 -4.17
CA ARG A 180 11.87 11.79 -5.13
C ARG A 180 11.99 12.71 -6.34
N LYS A 181 13.23 13.02 -6.73
CA LYS A 181 13.50 13.73 -8.00
C LYS A 181 12.86 12.99 -9.17
N ASN A 182 13.19 11.70 -9.29
CA ASN A 182 12.58 10.78 -10.24
C ASN A 182 11.66 9.81 -9.51
N SER A 183 10.34 9.94 -9.68
CA SER A 183 9.32 9.08 -9.07
C SER A 183 9.11 7.75 -9.82
N PHE A 184 10.15 7.30 -10.52
CA PHE A 184 10.23 5.98 -11.15
C PHE A 184 10.69 4.93 -10.12
N SER A 185 10.14 3.72 -10.20
CA SER A 185 10.53 2.61 -9.33
C SER A 185 10.24 1.29 -10.04
N MET A 186 11.21 0.37 -10.00
CA MET A 186 11.02 -1.02 -10.45
C MET A 186 10.17 -1.84 -9.48
N LYS A 187 10.07 -1.40 -8.22
CA LYS A 187 9.20 -2.03 -7.23
C LYS A 187 7.75 -1.71 -7.56
N TYR A 188 6.94 -2.75 -7.76
CA TYR A 188 5.53 -2.63 -8.09
C TYR A 188 4.80 -1.70 -7.13
N GLY A 189 3.97 -0.80 -7.67
CA GLY A 189 3.13 0.09 -6.89
C GLY A 189 3.76 1.44 -6.53
N PHE A 190 5.07 1.60 -6.71
CA PHE A 190 5.80 2.80 -6.31
C PHE A 190 6.21 3.71 -7.47
N SER A 191 5.78 3.43 -8.70
CA SER A 191 5.82 4.42 -9.78
C SER A 191 4.81 5.54 -9.49
N LYS A 192 5.10 6.79 -9.91
CA LYS A 192 4.24 7.97 -9.69
C LYS A 192 2.76 7.68 -9.90
N LYS A 193 2.40 7.13 -11.07
CA LYS A 193 1.01 6.85 -11.44
C LYS A 193 0.37 5.83 -10.50
N GLN A 194 1.05 4.71 -10.23
CA GLN A 194 0.49 3.66 -9.38
C GLN A 194 0.36 4.09 -7.92
N LEU A 195 1.38 4.78 -7.39
CA LEU A 195 1.37 5.25 -6.02
C LEU A 195 0.28 6.30 -5.80
N LYS A 196 0.14 7.24 -6.74
CA LYS A 196 -0.95 8.23 -6.75
C LYS A 196 -2.31 7.54 -6.72
N THR A 197 -2.58 6.62 -7.65
CA THR A 197 -3.85 5.90 -7.72
C THR A 197 -4.15 5.10 -6.44
N ALA A 198 -3.14 4.46 -5.86
CA ALA A 198 -3.31 3.70 -4.63
C ALA A 198 -3.63 4.61 -3.42
N CYS A 199 -2.94 5.74 -3.28
CA CYS A 199 -3.19 6.72 -2.22
C CYS A 199 -4.58 7.34 -2.35
N GLU A 200 -4.90 7.88 -3.52
CA GLU A 200 -6.19 8.55 -3.75
C GLU A 200 -7.36 7.58 -3.60
N GLY A 201 -7.17 6.33 -4.02
CA GLY A 201 -8.17 5.28 -3.85
C GLY A 201 -8.51 4.94 -2.40
N VAL A 202 -7.66 5.27 -1.44
CA VAL A 202 -7.92 5.14 0.01
C VAL A 202 -8.14 6.48 0.71
N GLY A 203 -8.30 7.58 -0.06
CA GLY A 203 -8.58 8.92 0.48
C GLY A 203 -7.35 9.71 0.92
N ILE A 204 -6.14 9.32 0.49
CA ILE A 204 -4.89 10.06 0.78
C ILE A 204 -4.50 10.85 -0.45
N ALA A 205 -4.39 12.18 -0.32
CA ALA A 205 -3.94 13.03 -1.42
C ALA A 205 -2.47 12.77 -1.75
N TYR A 206 -2.09 12.92 -3.02
CA TYR A 206 -0.72 12.70 -3.47
C TYR A 206 -0.17 13.96 -4.16
N ILE A 207 0.98 14.43 -3.71
CA ILE A 207 1.68 15.58 -4.28
C ILE A 207 3.12 15.15 -4.60
N HIS A 208 3.62 15.49 -5.79
CA HIS A 208 5.00 15.22 -6.19
C HIS A 208 5.77 16.54 -6.17
N ILE A 209 6.84 16.60 -5.38
CA ILE A 209 7.70 17.78 -5.18
C ILE A 209 9.14 17.36 -5.56
N PRO A 210 9.45 17.19 -6.86
CA PRO A 210 10.76 16.72 -7.29
C PRO A 210 11.89 17.72 -7.00
N GLU A 211 11.60 19.00 -6.83
CA GLU A 211 12.57 20.07 -6.64
C GLU A 211 13.42 19.86 -5.38
N VAL A 212 12.87 19.27 -4.33
CA VAL A 212 13.59 18.96 -3.09
C VAL A 212 14.37 17.64 -3.17
N GLY A 213 14.27 16.88 -4.26
CA GLY A 213 14.92 15.59 -4.41
C GLY A 213 16.38 15.69 -4.86
N ILE A 214 17.21 14.72 -4.46
CA ILE A 214 18.58 14.59 -4.98
C ILE A 214 18.55 14.06 -6.42
N GLU A 215 19.28 14.70 -7.34
CA GLU A 215 19.48 14.24 -8.72
C GLU A 215 20.06 12.83 -8.78
N SER A 216 19.71 12.06 -9.81
CA SER A 216 20.11 10.64 -9.91
C SER A 216 21.60 10.44 -10.16
N ASP A 217 22.24 11.36 -10.87
CA ASP A 217 23.69 11.36 -11.14
C ASP A 217 24.51 11.52 -9.85
N LYS A 218 24.05 12.33 -8.90
CA LYS A 218 24.68 12.52 -7.58
C LYS A 218 24.55 11.32 -6.64
N ARG A 219 23.73 10.31 -7.00
CA ARG A 219 23.52 9.09 -6.20
C ARG A 219 24.39 7.91 -6.66
N GLN A 220 25.27 8.11 -7.65
CA GLN A 220 26.13 7.06 -8.15
C GLN A 220 27.22 6.73 -7.09
N GLU A 221 27.40 5.42 -6.83
CA GLU A 221 28.46 4.86 -5.95
C GLU A 221 28.32 5.09 -4.43
N LEU A 222 27.10 5.03 -3.88
CA LEU A 222 26.89 5.02 -2.43
C LEU A 222 27.15 3.62 -1.84
N ASN A 223 28.42 3.27 -1.60
CA ASN A 223 28.83 1.94 -1.11
C ASN A 223 29.08 1.91 0.41
N THR A 224 29.45 3.05 0.99
CA THR A 224 29.82 3.18 2.41
C THR A 224 29.03 4.28 3.09
N GLN A 225 28.95 4.26 4.43
CA GLN A 225 28.31 5.34 5.18
C GLN A 225 28.98 6.71 4.93
N ALA A 226 30.30 6.72 4.69
CA ALA A 226 31.03 7.95 4.37
C ALA A 226 30.56 8.59 3.05
N ASP A 227 30.16 7.78 2.06
CA ASP A 227 29.62 8.27 0.79
C ASP A 227 28.27 8.96 0.99
N TYR A 228 27.40 8.38 1.82
CA TYR A 228 26.15 8.99 2.24
C TYR A 228 26.39 10.31 2.99
N ASP A 229 27.33 10.34 3.92
CA ASP A 229 27.63 11.52 4.71
C ASP A 229 28.13 12.68 3.82
N LYS A 230 28.98 12.38 2.82
CA LYS A 230 29.44 13.36 1.82
C LYS A 230 28.29 13.87 0.95
N LEU A 231 27.44 12.97 0.45
CA LEU A 231 26.26 13.34 -0.32
C LEU A 231 25.33 14.26 0.48
N PHE A 232 25.06 13.91 1.74
CA PHE A 232 24.16 14.68 2.59
C PHE A 232 24.76 16.00 3.06
N LYS A 233 26.09 16.11 3.18
CA LYS A 233 26.76 17.40 3.37
C LYS A 233 26.46 18.33 2.20
N ILE A 234 26.69 17.87 0.96
CA ILE A 234 26.42 18.64 -0.27
C ILE A 234 24.93 18.98 -0.38
N TYR A 235 24.04 18.03 -0.10
CA TYR A 235 22.59 18.27 -0.13
C TYR A 235 22.18 19.39 0.85
N LYS A 236 22.75 19.38 2.07
CA LYS A 236 22.49 20.41 3.10
C LYS A 236 23.06 21.78 2.75
N THR A 237 24.25 21.86 2.17
CA THR A 237 24.90 23.15 1.87
C THR A 237 24.44 23.75 0.55
N ASP A 238 24.16 22.93 -0.45
CA ASP A 238 24.00 23.40 -1.83
C ASP A 238 22.56 23.29 -2.31
N THR A 239 21.81 22.26 -1.89
CA THR A 239 20.46 22.00 -2.42
C THR A 239 19.38 22.62 -1.54
N LEU A 240 19.39 22.33 -0.24
CA LEU A 240 18.34 22.80 0.68
C LEU A 240 18.15 24.32 0.70
N PRO A 241 19.21 25.16 0.74
CA PRO A 241 19.05 26.61 0.73
C PRO A 241 18.36 27.14 -0.55
N GLN A 242 18.56 26.46 -1.67
CA GLN A 242 18.00 26.86 -2.98
C GLN A 242 16.52 26.49 -3.14
N VAL A 243 16.00 25.62 -2.27
CA VAL A 243 14.62 25.12 -2.34
C VAL A 243 13.76 25.60 -1.17
N THR A 244 14.15 26.69 -0.50
CA THR A 244 13.45 27.25 0.66
C THR A 244 11.96 27.51 0.38
N VAL A 245 11.61 28.04 -0.79
CA VAL A 245 10.21 28.24 -1.21
C VAL A 245 9.41 26.93 -1.17
N LYS A 246 10.01 25.81 -1.60
CA LYS A 246 9.35 24.49 -1.56
C LYS A 246 9.25 23.93 -0.14
N GLN A 247 10.22 24.23 0.73
CA GLN A 247 10.11 23.87 2.14
C GLN A 247 8.97 24.64 2.83
N GLU A 248 8.79 25.92 2.51
CA GLU A 248 7.68 26.74 2.99
C GLU A 248 6.32 26.27 2.45
N GLU A 249 6.25 25.87 1.18
CA GLU A 249 5.06 25.22 0.59
C GLU A 249 4.69 23.95 1.36
N ILE A 250 5.66 23.10 1.71
CA ILE A 250 5.44 21.89 2.52
C ILE A 250 4.97 22.25 3.93
N LEU A 251 5.54 23.28 4.55
CA LEU A 251 5.08 23.76 5.86
C LEU A 251 3.65 24.30 5.82
N SER A 252 3.29 25.06 4.78
CA SER A 252 1.92 25.54 4.57
C SER A 252 0.94 24.39 4.36
N LEU A 253 1.36 23.36 3.62
CA LEU A 253 0.60 22.14 3.44
C LEU A 253 0.40 21.39 4.76
N LEU A 254 1.45 21.29 5.59
CA LEU A 254 1.36 20.69 6.92
C LEU A 254 0.36 21.44 7.80
N LYS A 255 0.42 22.78 7.82
CA LYS A 255 -0.51 23.64 8.58
C LYS A 255 -1.96 23.43 8.15
N SER A 256 -2.21 23.34 6.85
CA SER A 256 -3.57 23.20 6.30
C SER A 256 -4.12 21.79 6.39
N LYS A 257 -3.29 20.75 6.27
CA LYS A 257 -3.71 19.34 6.22
C LYS A 257 -3.48 18.57 7.51
N LYS A 258 -2.82 19.20 8.49
CA LYS A 258 -2.40 18.67 9.79
C LYS A 258 -1.39 17.50 9.71
N ARG A 259 -1.61 16.51 8.85
CA ARG A 259 -0.86 15.25 8.85
C ARG A 259 -0.38 14.92 7.44
N ILE A 260 0.90 15.13 7.18
CA ILE A 260 1.51 14.85 5.88
C ILE A 260 2.73 13.95 6.04
N ALA A 261 3.05 13.14 5.03
CA ALA A 261 4.24 12.29 5.02
C ALA A 261 5.14 12.59 3.82
N LEU A 262 6.44 12.75 4.06
CA LEU A 262 7.47 12.82 3.02
C LEU A 262 7.93 11.41 2.67
N THR A 263 7.90 11.04 1.39
CA THR A 263 8.29 9.70 0.95
C THR A 263 9.52 9.64 0.05
N CYS A 264 10.34 8.62 0.29
CA CYS A 264 11.44 8.20 -0.56
C CYS A 264 11.60 6.67 -0.47
N PHE A 265 12.59 6.12 -1.17
CA PHE A 265 12.85 4.69 -1.25
C PHE A 265 13.30 4.07 0.08
N GLU A 266 14.42 4.54 0.63
CA GLU A 266 15.24 3.83 1.62
C GLU A 266 14.47 3.56 2.91
N ALA A 267 14.57 2.38 3.51
CA ALA A 267 13.92 2.10 4.79
C ALA A 267 14.66 2.83 5.93
N ASN A 268 15.99 2.80 5.89
CA ASN A 268 16.83 3.46 6.87
C ASN A 268 16.80 4.98 6.70
N ILE A 269 16.30 5.68 7.72
CA ILE A 269 16.21 7.15 7.73
C ILE A 269 17.59 7.83 7.69
N HIS A 270 18.63 7.18 8.22
CA HIS A 270 20.00 7.71 8.24
C HIS A 270 20.70 7.62 6.87
N GLN A 271 20.12 6.87 5.94
CA GLN A 271 20.63 6.72 4.57
C GLN A 271 19.68 7.37 3.55
N CYS A 272 18.82 8.29 4.01
CA CYS A 272 17.84 8.95 3.17
C CYS A 272 17.88 10.47 3.29
N HIS A 273 17.89 11.16 2.16
CA HIS A 273 17.81 12.62 2.10
C HIS A 273 16.54 13.20 2.75
N ARG A 274 15.45 12.42 2.83
CA ARG A 274 14.20 12.85 3.44
C ARG A 274 14.36 13.24 4.92
N LYS A 275 15.36 12.67 5.62
CA LYS A 275 15.70 13.06 6.99
C LYS A 275 16.11 14.53 7.03
N HIS A 276 17.11 14.88 6.22
CA HIS A 276 17.65 16.23 6.17
C HIS A 276 16.66 17.26 5.66
N LEU A 277 15.82 16.87 4.69
CA LEU A 277 14.71 17.72 4.25
C LEU A 277 13.72 17.98 5.40
N ALA A 278 13.31 16.93 6.13
CA ALA A 278 12.38 17.08 7.24
C ALA A 278 12.96 17.91 8.39
N GLU A 279 14.23 17.70 8.75
CA GLU A 279 14.95 18.50 9.75
C GLU A 279 15.04 19.98 9.33
N SER A 280 15.31 20.25 8.05
CA SER A 280 15.36 21.61 7.51
C SER A 280 14.00 22.31 7.57
N ILE A 281 12.91 21.61 7.21
CA ILE A 281 11.54 22.12 7.35
C ILE A 281 11.19 22.39 8.83
N SER A 282 11.62 21.51 9.74
CA SER A 282 11.40 21.68 11.18
C SER A 282 12.15 22.87 11.77
N GLY A 283 13.22 23.33 11.12
CA GLY A 283 13.96 24.54 11.49
C GLY A 283 13.35 25.84 10.96
N LEU A 284 12.33 25.79 10.08
CA LEU A 284 11.71 26.99 9.53
C LEU A 284 10.92 27.78 10.59
N LYS A 285 10.88 29.11 10.44
CA LYS A 285 10.06 29.97 11.28
C LYS A 285 8.59 29.56 11.19
N GLY A 286 7.98 29.33 12.36
CA GLY A 286 6.58 28.93 12.46
C GLY A 286 6.33 27.44 12.27
N PHE A 287 7.37 26.60 12.34
CA PHE A 287 7.22 25.18 12.66
C PHE A 287 7.18 25.01 14.19
N SER A 288 6.15 24.37 14.70
CA SER A 288 5.97 24.07 16.14
C SER A 288 5.30 22.71 16.33
N TYR A 289 5.54 21.81 15.38
CA TYR A 289 4.83 20.54 15.24
C TYR A 289 5.76 19.37 15.48
N GLU A 290 5.20 18.17 15.58
CA GLU A 290 6.02 17.00 15.76
C GLU A 290 6.58 16.49 14.43
N LEU A 291 7.82 16.00 14.45
CA LEU A 291 8.44 15.24 13.36
C LEU A 291 8.54 13.76 13.77
N ARG A 292 7.93 12.87 12.99
CA ARG A 292 7.96 11.40 13.22
C ARG A 292 8.49 10.64 12.01
N HIS A 293 9.26 9.57 12.25
CA HIS A 293 9.75 8.67 11.22
C HIS A 293 9.06 7.30 11.36
N ILE A 294 8.40 6.80 10.28
CA ILE A 294 7.52 5.61 10.30
C ILE A 294 7.83 4.58 9.21
#